data_AF-A0AAV2TBD1-F1
#
_entry.id   AF-A0AAV2TBD1-F1
#
_cell.length_a   1.000
_cell.length_b   1.000
_cell.length_c   1.000
_cell.angle_alpha   90.00
_cell.angle_beta   90.00
_cell.angle_gamma   90.00
#
_symmetry.space_group_name_H-M   'P 1'
#
loop_
_entity.id
_entity.type
_entity.pdbx_description
1 polymer ?
#
loop_
_entity_poly.entity_id
_entity_poly.type
_entity_poly.pdbx_seq_one_letter_code
_entity_poly.pdbx_strand_id
1 'polypeptide(L)'
;MCVLSSAYQLLLYSLAVSAVRDSIYSIHNSQEEFTRRGHQTTGKRLSTDQHHWIETIVFADHTVQQRFASQAKAQEYIITLMEMTDKLFQHSSLGMNLSLVVQEIIWIDEIESNKLLWGPSLIRSVHRFCNWALTNYYVRYNYDHALFISRNIVQAAGISPLGQMCNVQYSCTLAEDSGFFSAYPIAHEIMHSLGVEHDGEGNGCDQSGLTGNIMAPMILSASYNHYWSDCSRLVLQGAMRLQKFSCLLDYPFIRTDYRMKKPPGWRWSLDEQCQVLTGSHVSKHCPGVGEFACQELWCSLSGAADSCDRMLNHGLLDGTPCGYAKKCRDGKCVSTEQETSDLEGWSTFSPWTPCSRSQGIGTQYRERNCLGTPSGNDASTRCPGDPIEYRLCKGAEESDNSFYVDDREAQCSRYNKFKLRGSYFNWLPYVDAKRPCQLNCFSRQTGQILEGALPVRDSTQCSYENPDHRCVQSVCIPFDCRGVVNGTAIRDKCGVCEGNGSTCFSIQHNISRNLTISDGNRIVYLLPNMARELKVRKKTGTHKMSLFDMENMEFLVRGETVPFNETIRRVYLGAEFTFRDDYISTKGPIHGNLAIRAHQTDSDGNIDGLDISITYVLSVNGA
;
A
#
# COMPACT_ATOMS: atom_id res chain seq x y z
N MET A 1 30.14 18.78 49.08
CA MET A 1 29.50 19.15 47.79
C MET A 1 28.96 17.90 47.05
N CYS A 2 28.08 17.10 47.68
CA CYS A 2 27.44 15.95 47.01
C CYS A 2 25.91 15.85 47.23
N VAL A 3 25.28 16.84 47.86
CA VAL A 3 23.82 16.80 48.14
C VAL A 3 23.03 17.73 47.21
N LEU A 4 23.69 18.61 46.46
CA LEU A 4 23.04 19.54 45.53
C LEU A 4 22.80 18.98 44.11
N SER A 5 23.34 17.80 43.76
CA SER A 5 23.16 17.21 42.43
C SER A 5 21.86 16.41 42.28
N SER A 6 21.36 15.80 43.36
CA SER A 6 20.18 14.93 43.31
C SER A 6 18.87 15.71 43.22
N ALA A 7 18.78 16.87 43.89
CA ALA A 7 17.61 17.74 43.83
C ALA A 7 17.44 18.41 42.45
N TYR A 8 18.54 18.74 41.77
CA TYR A 8 18.49 19.33 40.43
C TYR A 8 18.04 18.31 39.36
N GLN A 9 18.42 17.04 39.53
CA GLN A 9 18.02 15.94 38.65
C GLN A 9 16.54 15.56 38.83
N LEU A 10 16.01 15.63 40.06
CA LEU A 10 14.58 15.46 40.35
C LEU A 10 13.72 16.64 39.85
N LEU A 11 14.25 17.87 39.90
CA LEU A 11 13.59 19.05 39.33
C LEU A 11 13.54 19.02 37.79
N LEU A 12 14.62 18.57 37.13
CA LEU A 12 14.63 18.39 35.67
C LEU A 12 13.71 17.25 35.21
N TYR A 13 13.60 16.18 36.01
CA TYR A 13 12.63 15.10 35.74
C TYR A 13 11.18 15.56 35.92
N SER A 14 10.91 16.34 36.97
CA SER A 14 9.59 16.93 37.24
C SER A 14 9.16 17.94 36.16
N LEU A 15 10.08 18.78 35.69
CA LEU A 15 9.82 19.74 34.59
C LEU A 15 9.63 19.03 33.24
N ALA A 16 10.36 17.94 32.97
CA ALA A 16 10.17 17.12 31.77
C ALA A 16 8.82 16.38 31.78
N VAL A 17 8.40 15.86 32.94
CA VAL A 17 7.08 15.24 33.12
C VAL A 17 5.95 16.27 33.01
N SER A 18 6.16 17.50 33.49
CA SER A 18 5.17 18.59 33.33
C SER A 18 5.04 19.06 31.88
N ALA A 19 6.14 19.16 31.12
CA ALA A 19 6.11 19.54 29.70
C ALA A 19 5.44 18.47 28.80
N VAL A 20 5.58 17.19 29.16
CA VAL A 20 4.86 16.07 28.52
C VAL A 20 3.37 16.09 28.93
N ARG A 21 3.06 16.38 30.19
CA ARG A 21 1.69 16.50 30.69
C ARG A 21 0.95 17.67 30.03
N ASP A 22 1.58 18.82 29.83
CA ASP A 22 0.97 19.98 29.16
C ASP A 22 0.78 19.74 27.64
N SER A 23 1.64 18.92 27.02
CA SER A 23 1.44 18.47 25.63
C SER A 23 0.29 17.46 25.50
N ILE A 24 0.11 16.57 26.49
CA ILE A 24 -1.01 15.62 26.56
C ILE A 24 -2.34 16.33 26.86
N TYR A 25 -2.36 17.35 27.73
CA TYR A 25 -3.57 18.14 28.03
C TYR A 25 -4.03 18.99 26.84
N SER A 26 -3.10 19.48 26.00
CA SER A 26 -3.43 20.16 24.73
C SER A 26 -4.09 19.21 23.70
N ILE A 27 -3.64 17.95 23.65
CA ILE A 27 -4.24 16.90 22.81
C ILE A 27 -5.62 16.49 23.34
N HIS A 28 -5.78 16.42 24.67
CA HIS A 28 -7.06 16.03 25.28
C HIS A 28 -8.17 17.07 25.06
N ASN A 29 -7.85 18.37 25.10
CA ASN A 29 -8.82 19.44 24.81
C ASN A 29 -9.29 19.45 23.35
N SER A 30 -8.46 18.99 22.41
CA SER A 30 -8.88 18.82 21.00
C SER A 30 -9.84 17.64 20.79
N GLN A 31 -9.83 16.65 21.70
CA GLN A 31 -10.74 15.49 21.68
C GLN A 31 -12.09 15.78 22.36
N GLU A 32 -12.15 16.64 23.38
CA GLU A 32 -13.43 17.02 24.01
C GLU A 32 -14.32 17.93 23.13
N GLU A 33 -13.73 18.76 22.25
CA GLU A 33 -14.52 19.47 21.22
C GLU A 33 -15.06 18.52 20.12
N PHE A 34 -14.41 17.37 19.93
CA PHE A 34 -14.79 16.37 18.92
C PHE A 34 -16.01 15.54 19.35
N THR A 35 -16.12 15.18 20.63
CA THR A 35 -17.27 14.44 21.18
C THR A 35 -18.57 15.26 21.20
N ARG A 36 -18.50 16.60 21.31
CA ARG A 36 -19.71 17.44 21.35
C ARG A 36 -20.31 17.79 19.98
N ARG A 37 -19.53 17.75 18.89
CA ARG A 37 -20.05 18.05 17.53
C ARG A 37 -20.61 16.83 16.77
N GLY A 38 -20.47 15.62 17.31
CA GLY A 38 -20.91 14.38 16.67
C GLY A 38 -22.42 14.09 16.67
N HIS A 39 -23.25 14.93 17.32
CA HIS A 39 -24.67 14.61 17.53
C HIS A 39 -25.66 15.19 16.51
N GLN A 40 -25.20 15.90 15.48
CA GLN A 40 -26.06 16.41 14.42
C GLN A 40 -25.40 16.34 13.04
N THR A 41 -25.19 15.13 12.52
CA THR A 41 -25.14 14.93 11.06
C THR A 41 -25.89 13.66 10.71
N THR A 42 -26.93 13.80 9.89
CA THR A 42 -27.66 12.70 9.24
C THR A 42 -26.70 11.94 8.32
N GLY A 43 -26.06 10.91 8.87
CA GLY A 43 -25.04 10.13 8.17
C GLY A 43 -25.64 9.20 7.13
N LYS A 44 -25.17 9.30 5.88
CA LYS A 44 -25.26 8.23 4.89
C LYS A 44 -24.73 6.94 5.54
N ARG A 45 -25.53 5.89 5.50
CA ARG A 45 -25.18 4.55 5.98
C ARG A 45 -24.01 4.03 5.12
N LEU A 46 -22.79 4.01 5.65
CA LEU A 46 -21.68 3.33 4.98
C LEU A 46 -22.00 1.83 4.97
N SER A 47 -21.81 1.18 3.83
CA SER A 47 -21.93 -0.27 3.73
C SER A 47 -20.82 -0.91 4.57
N THR A 48 -21.21 -1.82 5.45
CA THR A 48 -20.31 -2.70 6.22
C THR A 48 -19.51 -3.65 5.33
N ASP A 49 -19.63 -3.56 4.00
CA ASP A 49 -18.99 -4.44 3.02
C ASP A 49 -17.68 -3.87 2.45
N GLN A 50 -17.31 -2.62 2.78
CA GLN A 50 -16.06 -2.05 2.29
C GLN A 50 -14.85 -2.75 2.93
N HIS A 51 -14.03 -3.38 2.07
CA HIS A 51 -12.81 -4.06 2.47
C HIS A 51 -11.66 -3.06 2.62
N HIS A 52 -10.82 -3.27 3.63
CA HIS A 52 -9.63 -2.47 3.93
C HIS A 52 -8.39 -3.36 3.94
N TRP A 53 -7.26 -2.86 3.44
CA TRP A 53 -6.01 -3.60 3.34
C TRP A 53 -4.88 -2.86 4.03
N ILE A 54 -4.08 -3.55 4.83
CA ILE A 54 -2.88 -3.01 5.47
C ILE A 54 -1.67 -3.55 4.70
N GLU A 55 -1.14 -2.75 3.79
CA GLU A 55 0.07 -3.10 3.03
C GLU A 55 1.30 -3.00 3.94
N THR A 56 1.80 -4.15 4.40
CA THR A 56 2.83 -4.24 5.42
C THR A 56 4.16 -4.67 4.83
N ILE A 57 5.23 -3.91 5.09
CA ILE A 57 6.60 -4.39 4.93
C ILE A 57 7.09 -4.98 6.25
N VAL A 58 7.67 -6.18 6.19
CA VAL A 58 8.14 -6.89 7.38
C VAL A 58 9.66 -6.88 7.41
N PHE A 59 10.23 -6.41 8.50
CA PHE A 59 11.63 -6.45 8.79
C PHE A 59 11.89 -7.52 9.85
N ALA A 60 12.87 -8.38 9.62
CA ALA A 60 13.30 -9.38 10.59
C ALA A 60 14.83 -9.32 10.72
N ASP A 61 15.35 -9.30 11.93
CA ASP A 61 16.80 -9.23 12.12
C ASP A 61 17.48 -10.61 12.16
N HIS A 62 18.80 -10.56 12.21
CA HIS A 62 19.67 -11.73 12.37
C HIS A 62 19.25 -12.66 13.53
N THR A 63 18.66 -12.17 14.62
CA THR A 63 18.26 -13.03 15.76
C THR A 63 17.11 -13.96 15.41
N VAL A 64 16.18 -13.48 14.59
CA VAL A 64 15.08 -14.29 14.04
C VAL A 64 15.62 -15.26 13.00
N GLN A 65 16.51 -14.79 12.12
CA GLN A 65 17.11 -15.60 11.06
C GLN A 65 17.89 -16.80 11.62
N GLN A 66 18.74 -16.57 12.63
CA GLN A 66 19.63 -17.56 13.22
C GLN A 66 18.91 -18.68 13.98
N ARG A 67 17.61 -18.52 14.25
CA ARG A 67 16.78 -19.57 14.85
C ARG A 67 16.58 -20.77 13.92
N PHE A 68 16.72 -20.56 12.61
CA PHE A 68 16.41 -21.56 11.61
C PHE A 68 17.66 -21.99 10.86
N ALA A 69 17.64 -23.21 10.32
CA ALA A 69 18.76 -23.76 9.57
C ALA A 69 19.07 -22.98 8.27
N SER A 70 18.11 -22.20 7.76
CA SER A 70 18.29 -21.35 6.58
C SER A 70 17.37 -20.13 6.61
N GLN A 71 17.76 -19.08 5.89
CA GLN A 71 16.92 -17.90 5.68
C GLN A 71 15.58 -18.24 5.01
N ALA A 72 15.55 -19.24 4.12
CA ALA A 72 14.31 -19.69 3.50
C ALA A 72 13.31 -20.25 4.53
N LYS A 73 13.78 -21.07 5.48
CA LYS A 73 12.93 -21.58 6.57
C LYS A 73 12.50 -20.47 7.54
N ALA A 74 13.38 -19.49 7.80
CA ALA A 74 13.02 -18.30 8.56
C ALA A 74 11.97 -17.44 7.83
N GLN A 75 12.04 -17.35 6.51
CA GLN A 75 11.04 -16.65 5.69
C GLN A 75 9.69 -17.37 5.72
N GLU A 76 9.65 -18.71 5.63
CA GLU A 76 8.44 -19.49 5.84
C GLU A 76 7.81 -19.23 7.21
N TYR A 77 8.64 -19.05 8.25
CA TYR A 77 8.19 -18.70 9.59
C TYR A 77 7.52 -17.32 9.65
N ILE A 78 8.17 -16.28 9.08
CA ILE A 78 7.59 -14.94 9.01
C ILE A 78 6.27 -14.96 8.23
N ILE A 79 6.21 -15.64 7.08
CA ILE A 79 4.97 -15.78 6.29
C ILE A 79 3.87 -16.44 7.14
N THR A 80 4.22 -17.45 7.95
CA THR A 80 3.28 -18.13 8.84
C THR A 80 2.75 -17.18 9.92
N LEU A 81 3.61 -16.38 10.55
CA LEU A 81 3.19 -15.36 11.52
C LEU A 81 2.24 -14.34 10.89
N MET A 82 2.53 -13.88 9.67
CA MET A 82 1.71 -12.88 8.99
C MET A 82 0.34 -13.42 8.59
N GLU A 83 0.26 -14.67 8.13
CA GLU A 83 -1.01 -15.35 7.86
C GLU A 83 -1.85 -15.50 9.16
N MET A 84 -1.21 -15.90 10.26
CA MET A 84 -1.88 -15.98 11.56
C MET A 84 -2.38 -14.61 12.01
N THR A 85 -1.59 -13.55 11.79
CA THR A 85 -1.95 -12.16 12.12
C THR A 85 -3.12 -11.67 11.26
N ASP A 86 -3.07 -11.90 9.94
CA ASP A 86 -4.16 -11.56 9.01
C ASP A 86 -5.47 -12.26 9.41
N LYS A 87 -5.39 -13.53 9.80
CA LYS A 87 -6.54 -14.28 10.29
C LYS A 87 -7.19 -13.65 11.54
N LEU A 88 -6.39 -13.04 12.43
CA LEU A 88 -6.93 -12.29 13.58
C LEU A 88 -7.74 -11.08 13.10
N PHE A 89 -7.26 -10.34 12.10
CA PHE A 89 -8.02 -9.22 11.52
C PHE A 89 -9.28 -9.65 10.77
N GLN A 90 -9.31 -10.87 10.24
CA GLN A 90 -10.48 -11.46 9.59
C GLN A 90 -11.49 -12.07 10.57
N HIS A 91 -11.19 -12.08 11.88
CA HIS A 91 -12.08 -12.66 12.88
C HIS A 91 -13.43 -11.91 12.93
N SER A 92 -14.54 -12.65 12.95
CA SER A 92 -15.89 -12.09 12.83
C SER A 92 -16.24 -11.09 13.94
N SER A 93 -15.60 -11.20 15.11
CA SER A 93 -15.79 -10.25 16.20
C SER A 93 -15.24 -8.86 15.90
N LEU A 94 -14.36 -8.68 14.91
CA LEU A 94 -13.94 -7.33 14.49
C LEU A 94 -15.09 -6.58 13.81
N GLY A 95 -16.02 -7.31 13.17
CA GLY A 95 -17.21 -6.74 12.53
C GLY A 95 -16.89 -5.81 11.35
N MET A 96 -15.77 -6.04 10.66
CA MET A 96 -15.38 -5.36 9.43
C MET A 96 -14.45 -6.23 8.59
N ASN A 97 -14.37 -5.94 7.30
CA ASN A 97 -13.48 -6.61 6.36
C ASN A 97 -12.12 -5.89 6.37
N LEU A 98 -11.15 -6.43 7.12
CA LEU A 98 -9.78 -5.92 7.21
C LEU A 98 -8.81 -7.07 6.92
N SER A 99 -7.82 -6.83 6.06
CA SER A 99 -6.78 -7.82 5.77
C SER A 99 -5.39 -7.20 5.85
N LEU A 100 -4.43 -7.99 6.30
CA LEU A 100 -3.00 -7.64 6.30
C LEU A 100 -2.34 -8.30 5.10
N VAL A 101 -1.61 -7.53 4.28
CA VAL A 101 -0.92 -8.03 3.09
C VAL A 101 0.56 -7.71 3.16
N VAL A 102 1.40 -8.74 3.05
CA VAL A 102 2.86 -8.59 3.09
C VAL A 102 3.37 -8.16 1.71
N GLN A 103 3.99 -6.98 1.64
CA GLN A 103 4.57 -6.45 0.41
C GLN A 103 6.03 -6.86 0.21
N GLU A 104 6.79 -7.01 1.30
CA GLU A 104 8.18 -7.46 1.25
C GLU A 104 8.66 -7.95 2.62
N ILE A 105 9.60 -8.90 2.64
CA ILE A 105 10.34 -9.31 3.83
C ILE A 105 11.80 -8.87 3.69
N ILE A 106 12.26 -7.98 4.57
CA ILE A 106 13.61 -7.44 4.58
C ILE A 106 14.39 -8.00 5.77
N TRP A 107 15.54 -8.61 5.49
CA TRP A 107 16.45 -9.12 6.51
C TRP A 107 17.45 -8.04 6.94
N ILE A 108 17.49 -7.74 8.23
CA ILE A 108 18.37 -6.72 8.83
C ILE A 108 19.57 -7.41 9.50
N ASP A 109 20.78 -6.97 9.17
CA ASP A 109 21.99 -7.48 9.81
C ASP A 109 22.12 -7.03 11.27
N GLU A 110 23.07 -7.62 11.99
CA GLU A 110 23.31 -7.33 13.41
C GLU A 110 23.70 -5.87 13.67
N ILE A 111 24.54 -5.29 12.81
CA ILE A 111 25.05 -3.93 13.00
C ILE A 111 23.91 -2.93 12.91
N GLU A 112 23.05 -3.08 11.91
CA GLU A 112 21.92 -2.19 11.71
C GLU A 112 20.83 -2.43 12.76
N SER A 113 20.51 -3.69 13.10
CA SER A 113 19.57 -4.02 14.18
C SER A 113 19.97 -3.34 15.50
N ASN A 114 21.25 -3.41 15.87
CA ASN A 114 21.78 -2.78 17.09
C ASN A 114 21.71 -1.24 17.08
N LYS A 115 21.68 -0.59 15.90
CA LYS A 115 21.46 0.87 15.81
C LYS A 115 19.98 1.23 16.00
N LEU A 116 19.09 0.38 15.48
CA LEU A 116 17.64 0.57 15.56
C LEU A 116 17.13 0.33 16.98
N LEU A 117 17.58 -0.77 17.61
CA LEU A 117 17.20 -1.14 18.98
C LEU A 117 18.06 -0.39 20.00
N TRP A 118 17.55 0.73 20.53
CA TRP A 118 18.30 1.59 21.46
C TRP A 118 18.21 1.11 22.90
N GLY A 119 19.02 0.12 23.25
CA GLY A 119 19.11 -0.43 24.61
C GLY A 119 17.72 -0.76 25.16
N PRO A 120 17.36 -0.33 26.39
CA PRO A 120 16.06 -0.63 26.95
C PRO A 120 14.92 0.28 26.44
N SER A 121 15.17 1.35 25.67
CA SER A 121 14.08 2.30 25.38
C SER A 121 13.26 1.91 24.15
N LEU A 122 12.16 1.17 24.34
CA LEU A 122 11.23 0.80 23.26
C LEU A 122 10.69 2.02 22.49
N ILE A 123 10.38 3.12 23.18
CA ILE A 123 9.92 4.37 22.56
C ILE A 123 11.00 4.97 21.61
N ARG A 124 12.27 4.95 22.02
CA ARG A 124 13.36 5.42 21.15
C ARG A 124 13.61 4.46 20.00
N SER A 125 13.52 3.16 20.26
CA SER A 125 13.69 2.12 19.23
C SER A 125 12.63 2.24 18.14
N VAL A 126 11.35 2.39 18.50
CA VAL A 126 10.28 2.53 17.51
C VAL A 126 10.50 3.80 16.70
N HIS A 127 10.75 4.96 17.33
CA HIS A 127 11.01 6.20 16.60
C HIS A 127 12.19 6.10 15.61
N ARG A 128 13.27 5.42 16.00
CA ARG A 128 14.43 5.17 15.11
C ARG A 128 14.06 4.29 13.94
N PHE A 129 13.38 3.18 14.22
CA PHE A 129 12.92 2.25 13.21
C PHE A 129 11.99 2.92 12.20
N CYS A 130 10.98 3.68 12.64
CA CYS A 130 10.04 4.32 11.71
C CYS A 130 10.74 5.32 10.80
N ASN A 131 11.64 6.15 11.34
CA ASN A 131 12.42 7.10 10.55
C ASN A 131 13.37 6.39 9.57
N TRP A 132 14.01 5.30 10.00
CA TRP A 132 14.88 4.49 9.16
C TRP A 132 14.11 3.79 8.03
N ALA A 133 12.95 3.20 8.33
CA ALA A 133 12.09 2.54 7.36
C ALA A 133 11.55 3.54 6.32
N LEU A 134 11.12 4.73 6.78
CA LEU A 134 10.71 5.83 5.90
C LEU A 134 11.84 6.23 4.94
N THR A 135 13.04 6.45 5.46
CA THR A 135 14.15 6.98 4.67
C THR A 135 14.69 5.97 3.66
N ASN A 136 14.71 4.68 4.01
CA ASN A 136 15.38 3.66 3.20
C ASN A 136 14.42 2.82 2.34
N TYR A 137 13.14 2.68 2.74
CA TYR A 137 12.23 1.69 2.15
C TYR A 137 10.90 2.26 1.67
N TYR A 138 10.35 3.30 2.31
CA TYR A 138 9.02 3.83 1.95
C TYR A 138 8.94 4.27 0.49
N VAL A 139 9.97 4.95 -0.01
CA VAL A 139 10.05 5.40 -1.41
C VAL A 139 9.98 4.24 -2.41
N ARG A 140 10.54 3.08 -2.03
CA ARG A 140 10.64 1.91 -2.90
C ARG A 140 9.37 1.06 -2.85
N TYR A 141 8.74 0.94 -1.69
CA TYR A 141 7.64 0.01 -1.47
C TYR A 141 6.28 0.68 -1.24
N ASN A 142 6.21 1.99 -0.98
CA ASN A 142 4.98 2.74 -0.75
C ASN A 142 3.97 2.03 0.18
N TYR A 143 4.49 1.39 1.23
CA TYR A 143 3.70 0.60 2.19
C TYR A 143 2.80 1.49 3.05
N ASP A 144 1.78 0.89 3.67
CA ASP A 144 0.94 1.53 4.67
C ASP A 144 1.52 1.40 6.07
N HIS A 145 2.13 0.25 6.36
CA HIS A 145 2.67 -0.08 7.67
C HIS A 145 4.04 -0.77 7.60
N ALA A 146 4.93 -0.48 8.55
CA ALA A 146 6.22 -1.14 8.70
C ALA A 146 6.30 -1.93 10.00
N LEU A 147 6.56 -3.23 9.94
CA LEU A 147 6.67 -4.11 11.10
C LEU A 147 8.12 -4.56 11.28
N PHE A 148 8.71 -4.40 12.46
CA PHE A 148 10.02 -4.94 12.79
C PHE A 148 9.94 -5.98 13.90
N ILE A 149 10.39 -7.19 13.56
CA ILE A 149 10.39 -8.38 14.40
C ILE A 149 11.83 -8.70 14.82
N SER A 150 12.05 -8.83 16.13
CA SER A 150 13.36 -9.19 16.70
C SER A 150 13.20 -9.93 18.03
N ARG A 151 14.13 -10.81 18.34
CA ARG A 151 14.22 -11.49 19.66
C ARG A 151 14.88 -10.62 20.73
N ASN A 152 15.47 -9.50 20.35
CA ASN A 152 16.10 -8.55 21.28
C ASN A 152 15.09 -7.54 21.86
N ILE A 153 13.83 -7.57 21.41
CA ILE A 153 12.73 -6.79 21.97
C ILE A 153 12.18 -7.59 23.15
N VAL A 154 12.71 -7.37 24.36
CA VAL A 154 12.43 -8.24 25.53
C VAL A 154 11.68 -7.56 26.69
N GLN A 155 11.33 -6.28 26.55
CA GLN A 155 10.72 -5.51 27.65
C GLN A 155 9.20 -5.44 27.59
N ALA A 156 8.64 -5.72 26.42
CA ALA A 156 7.24 -5.87 26.14
C ALA A 156 7.13 -6.72 24.87
N ALA A 157 5.96 -7.32 24.65
CA ALA A 157 5.72 -8.11 23.44
C ALA A 157 5.70 -7.26 22.16
N GLY A 158 5.54 -5.94 22.28
CA GLY A 158 5.64 -5.00 21.17
C GLY A 158 5.44 -3.53 21.59
N ILE A 159 5.51 -2.64 20.60
CA ILE A 159 5.13 -1.22 20.74
C ILE A 159 4.75 -0.62 19.38
N SER A 160 3.73 0.24 19.38
CA SER A 160 3.25 0.95 18.19
C SER A 160 2.72 2.34 18.53
N PRO A 161 2.99 3.38 17.70
CA PRO A 161 2.41 4.71 17.91
C PRO A 161 0.88 4.72 17.71
N LEU A 162 0.15 5.17 18.72
CA LEU A 162 -1.32 5.16 18.73
C LEU A 162 -1.92 6.02 17.59
N GLY A 163 -2.77 5.40 16.77
CA GLY A 163 -3.56 6.06 15.73
C GLY A 163 -2.76 6.64 14.58
N GLN A 164 -1.53 6.16 14.37
CA GLN A 164 -0.60 6.62 13.33
C GLN A 164 -0.61 5.78 12.05
N MET A 165 -1.54 4.83 11.88
CA MET A 165 -1.74 4.16 10.60
C MET A 165 -1.95 5.19 9.47
N CYS A 166 -1.38 4.93 8.29
CA CYS A 166 -1.29 5.87 7.15
C CYS A 166 -0.42 7.12 7.37
N ASN A 167 0.14 7.34 8.57
CA ASN A 167 1.15 8.37 8.76
C ASN A 167 2.50 7.88 8.22
N VAL A 168 3.02 8.56 7.20
CA VAL A 168 4.27 8.18 6.53
C VAL A 168 5.48 8.04 7.49
N GLN A 169 5.51 8.81 8.59
CA GLN A 169 6.62 8.81 9.53
C GLN A 169 6.43 7.86 10.71
N TYR A 170 5.19 7.58 11.09
CA TYR A 170 4.87 6.91 12.36
C TYR A 170 3.99 5.66 12.23
N SER A 171 3.64 5.26 11.00
CA SER A 171 2.94 3.99 10.76
C SER A 171 3.92 2.81 10.80
N CYS A 172 4.19 2.34 12.01
CA CYS A 172 5.23 1.35 12.29
C CYS A 172 4.96 0.60 13.59
N THR A 173 5.47 -0.62 13.70
CA THR A 173 5.36 -1.47 14.89
C THR A 173 6.67 -2.20 15.14
N LEU A 174 7.04 -2.31 16.41
CA LEU A 174 8.05 -3.26 16.89
C LEU A 174 7.34 -4.43 17.56
N ALA A 175 7.77 -5.65 17.31
CA ALA A 175 7.23 -6.84 17.96
C ALA A 175 8.34 -7.82 18.35
N GLU A 176 8.19 -8.42 19.52
CA GLU A 176 9.05 -9.50 19.99
C GLU A 176 8.80 -10.79 19.17
N ASP A 177 9.88 -11.46 18.77
CA ASP A 177 9.81 -12.84 18.30
C ASP A 177 9.92 -13.85 19.45
N SER A 178 8.80 -14.51 19.74
CA SER A 178 8.63 -15.51 20.80
C SER A 178 8.14 -16.86 20.24
N GLY A 179 8.20 -17.06 18.92
CA GLY A 179 7.57 -18.19 18.23
C GLY A 179 6.21 -17.82 17.63
N PHE A 180 5.43 -18.82 17.22
CA PHE A 180 4.13 -18.61 16.55
C PHE A 180 3.13 -17.77 17.35
N PHE A 181 3.28 -17.70 18.68
CA PHE A 181 2.47 -16.84 19.53
C PHE A 181 2.64 -15.35 19.21
N SER A 182 3.76 -14.92 18.62
CA SER A 182 4.02 -13.52 18.25
C SER A 182 2.98 -12.91 17.31
N ALA A 183 2.18 -13.71 16.58
CA ALA A 183 1.08 -13.20 15.76
C ALA A 183 0.06 -12.37 16.57
N TYR A 184 -0.18 -12.74 17.84
CA TYR A 184 -1.13 -12.05 18.73
C TYR A 184 -0.67 -10.65 19.14
N PRO A 185 0.52 -10.47 19.74
CA PRO A 185 1.03 -9.14 20.04
C PRO A 185 1.27 -8.31 18.77
N ILE A 186 1.65 -8.91 17.63
CA ILE A 186 1.73 -8.17 16.36
C ILE A 186 0.36 -7.57 15.99
N ALA A 187 -0.73 -8.35 16.05
CA ALA A 187 -2.06 -7.85 15.77
C ALA A 187 -2.50 -6.77 16.78
N HIS A 188 -2.19 -6.94 18.06
CA HIS A 188 -2.44 -5.96 19.13
C HIS A 188 -1.77 -4.61 18.82
N GLU A 189 -0.48 -4.63 18.49
CA GLU A 189 0.28 -3.41 18.20
C GLU A 189 -0.16 -2.71 16.91
N ILE A 190 -0.51 -3.47 15.87
CA ILE A 190 -1.08 -2.90 14.64
C ILE A 190 -2.45 -2.25 14.94
N MET A 191 -3.22 -2.82 15.86
CA MET A 191 -4.50 -2.27 16.30
C MET A 191 -4.32 -0.96 17.09
N HIS A 192 -3.25 -0.80 17.87
CA HIS A 192 -2.81 0.51 18.41
C HIS A 192 -2.51 1.49 17.28
N SER A 193 -1.81 1.08 16.22
CA SER A 193 -1.60 1.95 15.04
C SER A 193 -2.92 2.41 14.40
N LEU A 194 -3.98 1.58 14.45
CA LEU A 194 -5.33 1.94 14.02
C LEU A 194 -6.12 2.80 15.04
N GLY A 195 -5.52 3.12 16.18
CA GLY A 195 -6.05 4.06 17.16
C GLY A 195 -6.97 3.45 18.21
N VAL A 196 -6.90 2.14 18.40
CA VAL A 196 -7.63 1.44 19.46
C VAL A 196 -6.73 1.32 20.68
N GLU A 197 -7.22 1.74 21.84
CA GLU A 197 -6.54 1.63 23.13
C GLU A 197 -6.86 0.28 23.81
N HIS A 198 -6.24 0.01 24.96
CA HIS A 198 -6.49 -1.23 25.68
C HIS A 198 -7.92 -1.36 26.20
N ASP A 199 -8.44 -2.58 26.22
CA ASP A 199 -9.72 -2.90 26.85
C ASP A 199 -9.65 -2.70 28.38
N GLY A 200 -10.61 -1.97 28.95
CA GLY A 200 -10.67 -1.70 30.40
C GLY A 200 -9.79 -0.56 30.90
N GLU A 201 -9.04 0.10 30.00
CA GLU A 201 -8.32 1.34 30.31
C GLU A 201 -9.14 2.54 29.82
N GLY A 202 -9.93 3.14 30.70
CA GLY A 202 -10.70 4.36 30.38
C GLY A 202 -11.90 4.13 29.45
N ASN A 203 -12.29 2.88 29.20
CA ASN A 203 -13.44 2.52 28.37
C ASN A 203 -14.32 1.44 29.03
N GLY A 204 -15.51 1.18 28.48
CA GLY A 204 -16.50 0.26 29.05
C GLY A 204 -16.21 -1.24 28.88
N CYS A 205 -15.00 -1.62 28.48
CA CYS A 205 -14.62 -3.00 28.19
C CYS A 205 -13.78 -3.66 29.31
N ASP A 206 -14.09 -3.38 30.58
CA ASP A 206 -13.37 -3.91 31.74
C ASP A 206 -13.28 -5.44 31.76
N GLN A 207 -14.40 -6.13 31.53
CA GLN A 207 -14.44 -7.60 31.51
C GLN A 207 -13.58 -8.17 30.38
N SER A 208 -13.59 -7.51 29.22
CA SER A 208 -12.77 -7.88 28.06
C SER A 208 -11.27 -7.73 28.35
N GLY A 209 -10.89 -6.68 29.09
CA GLY A 209 -9.52 -6.49 29.58
C GLY A 209 -9.08 -7.57 30.56
N LEU A 210 -10.00 -8.10 31.38
CA LEU A 210 -9.71 -9.18 32.34
C LEU A 210 -9.69 -10.57 31.72
N THR A 211 -10.48 -10.83 30.66
CA THR A 211 -10.57 -12.16 30.02
C THR A 211 -9.40 -12.47 29.09
N GLY A 212 -8.50 -11.52 28.85
CA GLY A 212 -7.38 -11.70 27.93
C GLY A 212 -7.81 -11.65 26.48
N ASN A 213 -8.59 -10.65 26.09
CA ASN A 213 -8.90 -10.40 24.69
C ASN A 213 -7.67 -9.83 23.96
N ILE A 214 -7.74 -9.69 22.63
CA ILE A 214 -6.56 -9.28 21.85
C ILE A 214 -6.03 -7.92 22.32
N MET A 215 -6.90 -6.97 22.68
CA MET A 215 -6.53 -5.64 23.18
C MET A 215 -6.46 -5.54 24.72
N ALA A 216 -6.42 -6.66 25.44
CA ALA A 216 -6.20 -6.62 26.88
C ALA A 216 -4.78 -6.10 27.21
N PRO A 217 -4.58 -5.35 28.32
CA PRO A 217 -3.26 -4.86 28.71
C PRO A 217 -2.25 -5.96 29.06
N MET A 218 -2.75 -7.13 29.48
CA MET A 218 -1.94 -8.30 29.78
C MET A 218 -2.25 -9.45 28.82
N ILE A 219 -1.19 -10.13 28.39
CA ILE A 219 -1.28 -11.29 27.51
C ILE A 219 -1.81 -12.49 28.30
N LEU A 220 -3.14 -12.59 28.37
CA LEU A 220 -3.86 -13.73 28.94
C LEU A 220 -4.58 -14.54 27.85
N SER A 221 -4.52 -14.09 26.58
CA SER A 221 -5.13 -14.76 25.43
C SER A 221 -4.45 -16.09 25.13
N ALA A 222 -5.25 -17.10 24.79
CA ALA A 222 -4.76 -18.34 24.21
C ALA A 222 -5.01 -18.37 22.70
N SER A 223 -4.15 -19.07 21.98
CA SER A 223 -4.25 -19.22 20.52
C SER A 223 -5.58 -19.78 20.00
N TYR A 224 -6.39 -20.40 20.87
CA TYR A 224 -7.70 -20.98 20.54
C TYR A 224 -8.89 -20.18 21.11
N ASN A 225 -8.65 -19.15 21.92
CA ASN A 225 -9.70 -18.35 22.56
C ASN A 225 -9.31 -16.86 22.59
N HIS A 226 -9.62 -16.16 21.52
CA HIS A 226 -9.33 -14.74 21.31
C HIS A 226 -10.46 -14.09 20.53
N TYR A 227 -10.71 -12.81 20.80
CA TYR A 227 -11.65 -11.98 20.06
C TYR A 227 -11.31 -10.50 20.25
N TRP A 228 -11.78 -9.68 19.31
CA TRP A 228 -11.85 -8.23 19.44
C TRP A 228 -13.08 -7.82 20.24
N SER A 229 -12.90 -6.94 21.23
CA SER A 229 -13.99 -6.42 22.05
C SER A 229 -14.94 -5.52 21.24
N ASP A 230 -16.11 -5.26 21.81
CA ASP A 230 -17.04 -4.29 21.23
C ASP A 230 -16.43 -2.87 21.22
N CYS A 231 -15.57 -2.53 22.18
CA CYS A 231 -14.85 -1.25 22.20
C CYS A 231 -13.87 -1.15 21.02
N SER A 232 -13.06 -2.19 20.79
CA SER A 232 -12.15 -2.23 19.64
C SER A 232 -12.91 -2.04 18.33
N ARG A 233 -14.01 -2.78 18.16
CA ARG A 233 -14.88 -2.69 16.97
C ARG A 233 -15.43 -1.28 16.76
N LEU A 234 -16.01 -0.68 17.81
CA LEU A 234 -16.65 0.63 17.70
C LEU A 234 -15.67 1.76 17.39
N VAL A 235 -14.49 1.76 18.02
CA VAL A 235 -13.43 2.73 17.76
C VAL A 235 -12.97 2.63 16.31
N LEU A 236 -12.68 1.41 15.85
CA LEU A 236 -12.18 1.17 14.50
C LEU A 236 -13.22 1.53 13.43
N GLN A 237 -14.48 1.09 13.59
CA GLN A 237 -15.58 1.47 12.70
C GLN A 237 -15.78 2.99 12.66
N GLY A 238 -15.67 3.66 13.81
CA GLY A 238 -15.73 5.12 13.90
C GLY A 238 -14.63 5.81 13.08
N ALA A 239 -13.39 5.34 13.22
CA ALA A 239 -12.24 5.88 12.49
C ALA A 239 -12.35 5.66 10.97
N MET A 240 -12.80 4.48 10.53
CA MET A 240 -13.02 4.19 9.10
C MET A 240 -14.16 5.02 8.52
N ARG A 241 -15.26 5.23 9.27
CA ARG A 241 -16.37 6.09 8.85
C ARG A 241 -15.93 7.53 8.62
N LEU A 242 -14.96 8.02 9.39
CA LEU A 242 -14.36 9.34 9.25
C LEU A 242 -13.27 9.39 8.16
N GLN A 243 -13.02 8.28 7.45
CA GLN A 243 -11.96 8.12 6.46
C GLN A 243 -10.58 8.54 6.99
N LYS A 244 -10.32 8.29 8.29
CA LYS A 244 -9.05 8.64 8.92
C LYS A 244 -7.86 7.91 8.29
N PHE A 245 -8.10 6.70 7.76
CA PHE A 245 -7.09 5.80 7.22
C PHE A 245 -7.30 5.54 5.72
N SER A 246 -7.26 6.61 4.92
CA SER A 246 -7.52 6.53 3.48
C SER A 246 -6.50 5.72 2.68
N CYS A 247 -5.31 5.43 3.23
CA CYS A 247 -4.32 4.57 2.61
C CYS A 247 -4.76 3.10 2.54
N LEU A 248 -5.69 2.66 3.39
CA LEU A 248 -6.11 1.26 3.46
C LEU A 248 -7.21 0.90 2.45
N LEU A 249 -7.59 1.84 1.57
CA LEU A 249 -8.76 1.72 0.71
C LEU A 249 -8.46 1.14 -0.67
N ASP A 250 -7.19 1.09 -1.06
CA ASP A 250 -6.78 0.52 -2.34
C ASP A 250 -6.50 -0.97 -2.25
N TYR A 251 -6.85 -1.66 -3.34
CA TYR A 251 -6.57 -3.08 -3.46
C TYR A 251 -5.06 -3.31 -3.66
N PRO A 252 -4.44 -4.15 -2.83
CA PRO A 252 -2.99 -4.27 -2.78
C PRO A 252 -2.45 -5.11 -3.93
N PHE A 253 -1.15 -4.93 -4.20
CA PHE A 253 -0.42 -5.89 -5.02
C PHE A 253 -0.24 -7.20 -4.23
N ILE A 254 -0.70 -8.31 -4.81
CA ILE A 254 -0.67 -9.64 -4.16
C ILE A 254 0.58 -10.38 -4.61
N ARG A 255 1.55 -10.45 -3.69
CA ARG A 255 2.75 -11.26 -3.84
C ARG A 255 2.50 -12.71 -3.49
N THR A 256 2.38 -13.55 -4.54
CA THR A 256 2.07 -14.97 -4.37
C THR A 256 3.13 -15.75 -3.58
N ASP A 257 4.37 -15.25 -3.54
CA ASP A 257 5.46 -15.79 -2.74
C ASP A 257 5.26 -15.61 -1.22
N TYR A 258 4.47 -14.61 -0.80
CA TYR A 258 4.13 -14.37 0.60
C TYR A 258 2.74 -14.88 1.00
N ARG A 259 2.02 -15.55 0.09
CA ARG A 259 0.70 -16.12 0.36
C ARG A 259 0.76 -17.62 0.58
N MET A 260 0.14 -18.10 1.66
CA MET A 260 0.06 -19.54 1.91
C MET A 260 -1.14 -20.15 1.16
N LYS A 261 -0.85 -21.09 0.24
CA LYS A 261 -1.89 -21.87 -0.45
C LYS A 261 -2.55 -22.93 0.43
N LYS A 262 -1.88 -23.31 1.52
CA LYS A 262 -2.32 -24.34 2.48
C LYS A 262 -2.15 -23.79 3.90
N PRO A 263 -2.99 -24.23 4.85
CA PRO A 263 -2.91 -23.72 6.22
C PRO A 263 -1.58 -24.12 6.90
N PRO A 264 -1.11 -23.36 7.90
CA PRO A 264 0.24 -23.48 8.46
C PRO A 264 0.65 -24.91 8.86
N GLY A 265 -0.25 -25.68 9.46
CA GLY A 265 -0.02 -27.03 9.95
C GLY A 265 0.28 -28.08 8.86
N TRP A 266 0.14 -27.74 7.58
CA TRP A 266 0.68 -28.55 6.47
C TRP A 266 2.18 -28.38 6.26
N ARG A 267 2.73 -27.22 6.65
CA ARG A 267 4.15 -26.88 6.49
C ARG A 267 4.99 -27.17 7.73
N TRP A 268 4.35 -27.17 8.89
CA TRP A 268 5.01 -27.32 10.19
C TRP A 268 4.56 -28.62 10.85
N SER A 269 5.46 -29.60 10.87
CA SER A 269 5.28 -30.82 11.65
C SER A 269 5.13 -30.51 13.15
N LEU A 270 4.59 -31.44 13.92
CA LEU A 270 4.41 -31.28 15.36
C LEU A 270 5.76 -31.04 16.07
N ASP A 271 6.81 -31.74 15.67
CA ASP A 271 8.16 -31.53 16.21
C ASP A 271 8.69 -30.13 15.88
N GLU A 272 8.51 -29.65 14.64
CA GLU A 272 8.91 -28.29 14.27
C GLU A 272 8.10 -27.23 15.04
N GLN A 273 6.82 -27.46 15.30
CA GLN A 273 6.02 -26.56 16.16
C GLN A 273 6.64 -26.47 17.57
N CYS A 274 7.05 -27.61 18.16
CA CYS A 274 7.77 -27.62 19.44
C CYS A 274 9.12 -26.89 19.36
N GLN A 275 9.91 -27.11 18.30
CA GLN A 275 11.20 -26.44 18.12
C GLN A 275 11.04 -24.92 17.97
N VAL A 276 9.97 -24.46 17.31
CA VAL A 276 9.63 -23.03 17.11
C VAL A 276 9.05 -22.36 18.36
N LEU A 277 8.52 -23.10 19.32
CA LEU A 277 8.07 -22.50 20.59
C LEU A 277 9.18 -22.51 21.63
N THR A 278 9.93 -23.61 21.71
CA THR A 278 10.93 -23.81 22.77
C THR A 278 12.28 -23.14 22.48
N GLY A 279 12.57 -22.82 21.22
CA GLY A 279 13.89 -22.30 20.83
C GLY A 279 14.95 -23.38 20.70
N SER A 280 14.55 -24.66 20.79
CA SER A 280 15.46 -25.79 20.91
C SER A 280 15.25 -26.79 19.78
N HIS A 281 16.29 -27.07 19.00
CA HIS A 281 16.26 -28.08 17.93
C HIS A 281 16.12 -29.52 18.44
N VAL A 282 16.38 -29.77 19.72
CA VAL A 282 16.20 -31.11 20.31
C VAL A 282 14.77 -31.35 20.80
N SER A 283 13.94 -30.30 20.84
CA SER A 283 12.56 -30.43 21.30
C SER A 283 11.72 -31.27 20.34
N LYS A 284 10.84 -32.10 20.90
CA LYS A 284 9.95 -33.01 20.17
C LYS A 284 8.55 -33.00 20.73
N HIS A 285 7.58 -33.32 19.90
CA HIS A 285 6.19 -33.48 20.28
C HIS A 285 5.97 -34.75 21.11
N CYS A 286 5.10 -34.65 22.12
CA CYS A 286 4.70 -35.76 22.96
C CYS A 286 3.35 -36.35 22.49
N PRO A 287 3.35 -37.51 21.80
CA PRO A 287 2.11 -38.11 21.31
C PRO A 287 1.24 -38.66 22.46
N GLY A 288 -0.08 -38.50 22.32
CA GLY A 288 -1.05 -39.08 23.27
C GLY A 288 -1.15 -38.35 24.62
N VAL A 289 -0.54 -37.16 24.74
CA VAL A 289 -0.62 -36.30 25.92
C VAL A 289 -1.57 -35.13 25.62
N GLY A 290 -2.47 -34.83 26.56
CA GLY A 290 -3.48 -33.77 26.42
C GLY A 290 -4.89 -34.29 26.15
N GLU A 291 -5.89 -33.52 26.59
CA GLU A 291 -7.32 -33.86 26.46
C GLU A 291 -7.93 -33.26 25.19
N PHE A 292 -7.41 -32.11 24.75
CA PHE A 292 -7.97 -31.32 23.64
C PHE A 292 -6.95 -31.17 22.51
N ALA A 293 -6.98 -32.09 21.54
CA ALA A 293 -5.98 -32.24 20.48
C ALA A 293 -5.55 -30.94 19.78
N CYS A 294 -6.47 -30.03 19.43
CA CYS A 294 -6.14 -28.78 18.71
C CYS A 294 -5.90 -27.56 19.61
N GLN A 295 -6.15 -27.66 20.91
CA GLN A 295 -6.03 -26.56 21.86
C GLN A 295 -4.76 -26.67 22.72
N GLU A 296 -4.09 -27.82 22.65
CA GLU A 296 -2.92 -28.13 23.46
C GLU A 296 -1.80 -28.65 22.58
N LEU A 297 -0.60 -28.10 22.76
CA LEU A 297 0.62 -28.65 22.23
C LEU A 297 1.53 -29.04 23.39
N TRP A 298 1.95 -30.31 23.41
CA TRP A 298 2.81 -30.87 24.43
C TRP A 298 4.18 -31.20 23.84
N CYS A 299 5.23 -30.66 24.46
CA CYS A 299 6.59 -30.75 23.95
C CYS A 299 7.54 -31.24 25.04
N SER A 300 8.50 -32.07 24.64
CA SER A 300 9.65 -32.42 25.45
C SER A 300 10.78 -31.42 25.18
N LEU A 301 11.26 -30.72 26.22
CA LEU A 301 12.35 -29.76 26.10
C LEU A 301 13.72 -30.44 25.91
N SER A 302 13.91 -31.60 26.53
CA SER A 302 15.15 -32.40 26.47
C SER A 302 15.16 -33.41 25.32
N GLY A 303 14.03 -33.57 24.63
CA GLY A 303 13.81 -34.62 23.63
C GLY A 303 13.55 -36.01 24.24
N ALA A 304 13.53 -36.12 25.57
CA ALA A 304 13.21 -37.34 26.30
C ALA A 304 11.69 -37.50 26.47
N ALA A 305 11.17 -38.71 26.24
CA ALA A 305 9.73 -38.98 26.19
C ALA A 305 9.02 -38.92 27.55
N ASP A 306 9.78 -38.89 28.64
CA ASP A 306 9.34 -38.92 30.03
C ASP A 306 9.14 -37.52 30.66
N SER A 307 9.58 -36.45 29.99
CA SER A 307 9.41 -35.07 30.44
C SER A 307 8.70 -34.25 29.38
N CYS A 308 7.38 -34.06 29.53
CA CYS A 308 6.54 -33.31 28.61
C CYS A 308 5.90 -32.11 29.30
N ASP A 309 6.13 -30.93 28.74
CA ASP A 309 5.55 -29.67 29.20
C ASP A 309 4.49 -29.19 28.22
N ARG A 310 3.39 -28.66 28.76
CA ARG A 310 2.36 -28.00 27.95
C ARG A 310 2.87 -26.63 27.52
N MET A 311 2.83 -26.35 26.22
CA MET A 311 3.12 -25.01 25.72
C MET A 311 1.98 -24.07 26.08
N LEU A 312 2.25 -23.11 26.96
CA LEU A 312 1.24 -22.15 27.41
C LEU A 312 0.74 -21.31 26.24
N ASN A 313 -0.57 -21.05 26.24
CA ASN A 313 -1.27 -20.21 25.26
C ASN A 313 -1.14 -20.66 23.78
N HIS A 314 -0.59 -21.85 23.51
CA HIS A 314 -0.37 -22.35 22.15
C HIS A 314 -0.98 -23.75 21.92
N GLY A 315 -1.92 -23.85 20.97
CA GLY A 315 -2.50 -25.10 20.48
C GLY A 315 -1.79 -25.61 19.23
N LEU A 316 -2.44 -26.51 18.49
CA LEU A 316 -1.91 -26.95 17.20
C LEU A 316 -2.24 -25.94 16.11
N LEU A 317 -1.31 -25.73 15.18
CA LEU A 317 -1.54 -24.88 14.02
C LEU A 317 -2.69 -25.42 13.15
N ASP A 318 -3.43 -24.50 12.53
CA ASP A 318 -4.49 -24.84 11.57
C ASP A 318 -3.96 -25.72 10.44
N GLY A 319 -4.68 -26.78 10.10
CA GLY A 319 -4.27 -27.78 9.12
C GLY A 319 -3.48 -28.95 9.71
N THR A 320 -3.02 -28.87 10.96
CA THR A 320 -2.33 -29.99 11.61
C THR A 320 -3.30 -31.18 11.77
N PRO A 321 -2.88 -32.41 11.44
CA PRO A 321 -3.70 -33.60 11.65
C PRO A 321 -4.03 -33.82 13.12
N CYS A 322 -5.31 -34.03 13.44
CA CYS A 322 -5.78 -34.28 14.81
C CYS A 322 -6.55 -35.59 14.96
N GLY A 323 -6.59 -36.41 13.91
CA GLY A 323 -7.24 -37.71 13.88
C GLY A 323 -7.39 -38.25 12.45
N TYR A 324 -7.92 -39.46 12.31
CA TYR A 324 -8.20 -40.04 11.00
C TYR A 324 -9.18 -39.16 10.21
N ALA A 325 -8.76 -38.71 9.03
CA ALA A 325 -9.51 -37.78 8.18
C ALA A 325 -9.98 -36.50 8.90
N LYS A 326 -9.22 -36.01 9.90
CA LYS A 326 -9.51 -34.78 10.64
C LYS A 326 -8.30 -33.85 10.71
N LYS A 327 -8.54 -32.55 10.67
CA LYS A 327 -7.53 -31.49 10.78
C LYS A 327 -7.97 -30.39 11.75
N CYS A 328 -7.00 -29.71 12.35
CA CYS A 328 -7.27 -28.55 13.20
C CYS A 328 -7.74 -27.36 12.36
N ARG A 329 -8.78 -26.68 12.83
CA ARG A 329 -9.28 -25.42 12.30
C ARG A 329 -9.87 -24.62 13.45
N ASP A 330 -9.36 -23.40 13.67
CA ASP A 330 -9.83 -22.52 14.75
C ASP A 330 -9.80 -23.20 16.13
N GLY A 331 -8.71 -23.94 16.42
CA GLY A 331 -8.56 -24.69 17.67
C GLY A 331 -9.51 -25.88 17.84
N LYS A 332 -10.26 -26.27 16.80
CA LYS A 332 -11.18 -27.42 16.81
C LYS A 332 -10.72 -28.51 15.85
N CYS A 333 -10.91 -29.78 16.24
CA CYS A 333 -10.62 -30.92 15.39
C CYS A 333 -11.83 -31.24 14.49
N VAL A 334 -11.77 -30.85 13.22
CA VAL A 334 -12.88 -30.95 12.26
C VAL A 334 -12.60 -32.02 11.19
N SER A 335 -13.65 -32.64 10.65
CA SER A 335 -13.53 -33.59 9.54
C SER A 335 -13.05 -32.88 8.27
N THR A 336 -12.09 -33.49 7.58
CA THR A 336 -11.66 -33.04 6.26
C THR A 336 -12.74 -33.48 5.27
N GLU A 337 -13.54 -32.54 4.75
CA GLU A 337 -14.32 -32.80 3.53
C GLU A 337 -13.34 -33.25 2.44
N GLN A 338 -13.72 -34.25 1.63
CA GLN A 338 -12.93 -34.74 0.50
C GLN A 338 -12.56 -33.56 -0.41
N GLU A 339 -11.36 -33.01 -0.23
CA GLU A 339 -10.73 -32.16 -1.23
C GLU A 339 -10.63 -33.02 -2.48
N THR A 340 -11.35 -32.60 -3.52
CA THR A 340 -11.50 -33.14 -4.86
C THR A 340 -10.21 -33.77 -5.43
N SER A 341 -9.82 -34.95 -4.97
CA SER A 341 -8.58 -35.62 -5.37
C SER A 341 -8.71 -36.38 -6.69
N ASP A 342 -9.93 -36.45 -7.23
CA ASP A 342 -10.27 -37.24 -8.42
C ASP A 342 -10.66 -36.37 -9.64
N LEU A 343 -10.50 -35.04 -9.56
CA LEU A 343 -10.80 -34.13 -10.66
C LEU A 343 -9.55 -33.86 -11.51
N GLU A 344 -9.63 -34.11 -12.82
CA GLU A 344 -8.63 -33.75 -13.81
C GLU A 344 -9.04 -32.48 -14.58
N GLY A 345 -8.08 -31.63 -14.93
CA GLY A 345 -8.31 -30.41 -15.72
C GLY A 345 -8.46 -29.14 -14.88
N TRP A 346 -9.05 -28.08 -15.43
CA TRP A 346 -9.22 -26.82 -14.71
C TRP A 346 -10.16 -26.95 -13.51
N SER A 347 -9.76 -26.39 -12.36
CA SER A 347 -10.68 -26.13 -11.26
C SER A 347 -11.77 -25.13 -11.68
N THR A 348 -12.84 -25.05 -10.90
CA THR A 348 -13.74 -23.89 -10.98
C THR A 348 -12.94 -22.62 -10.71
N PHE A 349 -13.29 -21.54 -11.40
CA PHE A 349 -12.75 -20.23 -11.06
C PHE A 349 -13.11 -19.85 -9.63
N SER A 350 -12.20 -19.15 -8.98
CA SER A 350 -12.47 -18.43 -7.75
C SER A 350 -13.61 -17.43 -7.94
N PRO A 351 -14.25 -16.97 -6.85
CA PRO A 351 -14.98 -15.71 -6.87
C PRO A 351 -14.09 -14.58 -7.42
N TRP A 352 -14.72 -13.54 -7.97
CA TRP A 352 -14.02 -12.32 -8.35
C TRP A 352 -13.40 -11.66 -7.12
N THR A 353 -12.19 -11.12 -7.28
CA THR A 353 -11.60 -10.26 -6.25
C THR A 353 -12.48 -9.04 -5.98
N PRO A 354 -12.36 -8.40 -4.80
CA PRO A 354 -12.94 -7.08 -4.57
C PRO A 354 -12.56 -6.10 -5.68
N CYS A 355 -13.44 -5.13 -5.97
CA CYS A 355 -13.14 -4.11 -6.98
C CYS A 355 -11.91 -3.32 -6.55
N SER A 356 -10.95 -3.14 -7.46
CA SER A 356 -9.68 -2.48 -7.11
C SER A 356 -9.84 -1.02 -6.66
N ARG A 357 -11.01 -0.43 -6.92
CA ARG A 357 -11.36 0.92 -6.49
C ARG A 357 -12.70 0.96 -5.78
N SER A 358 -12.73 1.80 -4.76
CA SER A 358 -13.96 2.19 -4.07
C SER A 358 -14.79 3.22 -4.85
N GLN A 359 -14.16 3.99 -5.73
CA GLN A 359 -14.80 5.03 -6.57
C GLN A 359 -14.29 4.95 -8.02
N GLY A 360 -15.15 5.33 -8.97
CA GLY A 360 -14.80 5.33 -10.39
C GLY A 360 -14.67 3.93 -10.99
N ILE A 361 -13.83 3.77 -12.01
CA ILE A 361 -13.64 2.49 -12.72
C ILE A 361 -12.46 1.73 -12.11
N GLY A 362 -12.75 0.55 -11.55
CA GLY A 362 -11.76 -0.40 -11.05
C GLY A 362 -11.62 -1.62 -11.96
N THR A 363 -10.76 -2.54 -11.54
CA THR A 363 -10.53 -3.84 -12.17
C THR A 363 -10.74 -4.96 -11.15
N GLN A 364 -11.12 -6.14 -11.65
CA GLN A 364 -11.19 -7.38 -10.87
C GLN A 364 -10.55 -8.50 -11.68
N TYR A 365 -10.05 -9.52 -10.98
CA TYR A 365 -9.62 -10.75 -11.59
C TYR A 365 -10.16 -11.96 -10.83
N ARG A 366 -10.11 -13.12 -11.46
CA ARG A 366 -10.37 -14.42 -10.84
C ARG A 366 -9.46 -15.47 -11.44
N GLU A 367 -9.14 -16.48 -10.66
CA GLU A 367 -8.15 -17.50 -11.04
C GLU A 367 -8.69 -18.92 -10.90
N ARG A 368 -8.09 -19.86 -11.63
CA ARG A 368 -8.34 -21.30 -11.53
C ARG A 368 -7.02 -22.05 -11.59
N ASN A 369 -6.97 -23.22 -10.96
CA ASN A 369 -5.79 -24.07 -10.91
C ASN A 369 -5.97 -25.29 -11.81
N CYS A 370 -4.90 -25.75 -12.45
CA CYS A 370 -4.92 -27.00 -13.21
C CYS A 370 -4.74 -28.18 -12.23
N LEU A 371 -5.75 -29.06 -12.16
CA LEU A 371 -5.82 -30.22 -11.27
C LEU A 371 -5.28 -31.50 -11.96
N GLY A 372 -4.78 -32.44 -11.15
CA GLY A 372 -4.19 -33.73 -11.59
C GLY A 372 -2.67 -33.83 -11.39
N THR A 373 -2.12 -35.04 -11.39
CA THR A 373 -0.66 -35.28 -11.23
C THR A 373 0.12 -34.85 -12.49
N PRO A 374 1.30 -34.22 -12.35
CA PRO A 374 2.11 -33.82 -13.49
C PRO A 374 2.77 -35.04 -14.16
N SER A 375 2.02 -35.74 -15.01
CA SER A 375 2.57 -36.72 -15.94
C SER A 375 2.94 -36.03 -17.26
N GLY A 376 4.24 -35.85 -17.50
CA GLY A 376 4.81 -35.52 -18.82
C GLY A 376 4.60 -34.09 -19.36
N ASN A 377 5.36 -33.77 -20.40
CA ASN A 377 5.75 -32.44 -20.94
C ASN A 377 4.64 -31.48 -21.43
N ASP A 378 3.38 -31.56 -21.02
CA ASP A 378 2.33 -30.74 -21.68
C ASP A 378 1.20 -30.29 -20.74
N ALA A 379 1.54 -29.45 -19.76
CA ALA A 379 0.55 -28.76 -18.92
C ALA A 379 -0.44 -27.91 -19.77
N SER A 380 0.00 -27.38 -20.92
CA SER A 380 -0.79 -26.63 -21.90
C SER A 380 -1.87 -27.46 -22.60
N THR A 381 -1.61 -28.74 -22.87
CA THR A 381 -2.55 -29.63 -23.56
C THR A 381 -3.63 -30.15 -22.61
N ARG A 382 -3.34 -30.26 -21.31
CA ARG A 382 -4.31 -30.68 -20.29
C ARG A 382 -5.30 -29.58 -19.92
N CYS A 383 -4.83 -28.34 -19.85
CA CYS A 383 -5.58 -27.20 -19.33
C CYS A 383 -5.59 -26.08 -20.38
N PRO A 384 -6.39 -26.20 -21.46
CA PRO A 384 -6.47 -25.19 -22.50
C PRO A 384 -7.15 -23.90 -22.01
N GLY A 385 -6.67 -22.75 -22.49
CA GLY A 385 -7.17 -21.42 -22.14
C GLY A 385 -6.46 -20.80 -20.93
N ASP A 386 -6.85 -19.57 -20.60
CA ASP A 386 -6.12 -18.80 -19.59
C ASP A 386 -6.47 -19.23 -18.15
N PRO A 387 -5.49 -19.23 -17.22
CA PRO A 387 -5.72 -19.49 -15.80
C PRO A 387 -6.41 -18.33 -15.08
N ILE A 388 -6.44 -17.15 -15.68
CA ILE A 388 -6.90 -15.91 -15.07
C ILE A 388 -7.84 -15.19 -16.03
N GLU A 389 -8.94 -14.68 -15.51
CA GLU A 389 -9.84 -13.78 -16.22
C GLU A 389 -9.85 -12.39 -15.56
N TYR A 390 -10.02 -11.36 -16.39
CA TYR A 390 -10.05 -9.96 -15.96
C TYR A 390 -11.34 -9.29 -16.40
N ARG A 391 -11.82 -8.32 -15.60
CA ARG A 391 -12.93 -7.44 -15.98
C ARG A 391 -12.82 -6.08 -15.34
N LEU A 392 -13.52 -5.09 -15.92
CA LEU A 392 -13.76 -3.81 -15.26
C LEU A 392 -14.89 -3.95 -14.23
N CYS A 393 -14.80 -3.16 -13.16
CA CYS A 393 -15.83 -2.97 -12.16
C CYS A 393 -16.08 -1.47 -11.95
N LYS A 394 -17.25 -1.11 -11.43
CA LYS A 394 -17.55 0.26 -11.03
C LYS A 394 -17.60 0.34 -9.52
N GLY A 395 -16.82 1.24 -8.94
CA GLY A 395 -16.95 1.66 -7.56
C GLY A 395 -18.21 2.52 -7.37
N ALA A 396 -18.37 3.08 -6.17
CA ALA A 396 -19.41 4.07 -5.89
C ALA A 396 -19.29 5.26 -6.85
N GLU A 397 -20.43 5.84 -7.24
CA GLU A 397 -20.44 7.03 -8.09
C GLU A 397 -19.68 8.17 -7.40
N GLU A 398 -18.73 8.74 -8.12
CA GLU A 398 -18.07 9.97 -7.69
C GLU A 398 -19.12 11.08 -7.62
N SER A 399 -19.06 11.90 -6.57
CA SER A 399 -19.88 13.12 -6.52
C SER A 399 -19.51 14.02 -7.71
N ASP A 400 -20.50 14.65 -8.34
CA ASP A 400 -20.43 15.54 -9.52
C ASP A 400 -19.41 16.71 -9.45
N ASN A 401 -18.65 16.82 -8.36
CA ASN A 401 -17.70 17.89 -8.07
C ASN A 401 -16.28 17.36 -7.78
N SER A 402 -15.95 16.10 -8.11
CA SER A 402 -14.58 15.58 -8.00
C SER A 402 -13.70 16.18 -9.09
N PHE A 403 -12.60 16.83 -8.69
CA PHE A 403 -11.52 17.15 -9.61
C PHE A 403 -10.92 15.84 -10.13
N TYR A 404 -10.66 15.75 -11.44
CA TYR A 404 -9.96 14.60 -12.00
C TYR A 404 -8.59 14.45 -11.33
N VAL A 405 -8.29 13.27 -10.80
CA VAL A 405 -7.00 12.94 -10.23
C VAL A 405 -6.37 11.85 -11.08
N ASP A 406 -5.20 12.12 -11.63
CA ASP A 406 -4.41 11.08 -12.27
C ASP A 406 -3.84 10.12 -11.21
N ASP A 407 -4.11 8.83 -11.35
CA ASP A 407 -3.76 7.85 -10.32
C ASP A 407 -2.25 7.66 -10.15
N ARG A 408 -1.51 7.78 -11.26
CA ARG A 408 -0.06 7.63 -11.23
C ARG A 408 0.56 8.90 -10.62
N GLU A 409 0.00 10.06 -10.91
CA GLU A 409 0.37 11.33 -10.29
C GLU A 409 0.06 11.34 -8.79
N ALA A 410 -1.10 10.83 -8.39
CA ALA A 410 -1.47 10.67 -6.99
C ALA A 410 -0.47 9.76 -6.25
N GLN A 411 -0.03 8.66 -6.87
CA GLN A 411 0.99 7.78 -6.30
C GLN A 411 2.36 8.47 -6.20
N CYS A 412 2.84 9.13 -7.25
CA CYS A 412 4.13 9.82 -7.21
C CYS A 412 4.14 11.02 -6.23
N SER A 413 3.06 11.79 -6.19
CA SER A 413 2.96 12.97 -5.32
C SER A 413 2.94 12.63 -3.82
N ARG A 414 2.71 11.37 -3.42
CA ARG A 414 2.93 10.93 -2.02
C ARG A 414 4.36 11.21 -1.56
N TYR A 415 5.33 11.13 -2.47
CA TYR A 415 6.74 11.42 -2.18
C TYR A 415 7.05 12.91 -2.01
N ASN A 416 6.13 13.80 -2.37
CA ASN A 416 6.29 15.24 -2.17
C ASN A 416 6.15 15.64 -0.69
N LYS A 417 5.54 14.79 0.14
CA LYS A 417 5.16 15.10 1.52
C LYS A 417 6.29 14.92 2.55
N PHE A 418 7.43 14.37 2.16
CA PHE A 418 8.54 14.14 3.07
C PHE A 418 9.89 14.46 2.43
N LYS A 419 10.91 14.62 3.29
CA LYS A 419 12.26 14.93 2.87
C LYS A 419 12.99 13.66 2.46
N LEU A 420 13.29 13.51 1.17
CA LEU A 420 14.29 12.55 0.73
C LEU A 420 15.68 13.17 0.91
N ARG A 421 16.53 12.54 1.74
CA ARG A 421 17.91 13.02 2.00
C ARG A 421 17.99 14.51 2.38
N GLY A 422 17.01 14.98 3.16
CA GLY A 422 16.96 16.35 3.68
C GLY A 422 16.22 17.37 2.79
N SER A 423 15.80 17.01 1.58
CA SER A 423 15.16 17.92 0.63
C SER A 423 13.78 17.43 0.19
N TYR A 424 12.87 18.37 -0.10
CA TYR A 424 11.60 18.09 -0.75
C TYR A 424 11.77 18.13 -2.27
N PHE A 425 11.05 17.25 -2.97
CA PHE A 425 11.04 17.17 -4.42
C PHE A 425 9.61 17.15 -4.94
N ASN A 426 9.43 17.51 -6.21
CA ASN A 426 8.17 17.34 -6.91
C ASN A 426 8.32 16.15 -7.86
N TRP A 427 7.61 15.08 -7.54
CA TRP A 427 7.63 13.81 -8.23
C TRP A 427 6.45 13.71 -9.20
N LEU A 428 6.78 13.61 -10.47
CA LEU A 428 5.84 13.48 -11.57
C LEU A 428 5.81 12.05 -12.10
N PRO A 429 4.72 11.60 -12.73
CA PRO A 429 4.68 10.29 -13.36
C PRO A 429 5.74 10.12 -14.46
N TYR A 430 6.36 8.94 -14.49
CA TYR A 430 7.20 8.49 -15.59
C TYR A 430 6.71 7.12 -16.06
N VAL A 431 6.47 6.97 -17.37
CA VAL A 431 6.02 5.70 -17.95
C VAL A 431 7.17 5.08 -18.73
N ASP A 432 7.65 3.91 -18.26
CA ASP A 432 8.61 3.10 -19.01
C ASP A 432 7.86 2.28 -20.06
N ALA A 433 8.22 2.46 -21.34
CA ALA A 433 7.60 1.74 -22.45
C ALA A 433 7.70 0.21 -22.33
N LYS A 434 8.75 -0.31 -21.68
CA LYS A 434 8.94 -1.75 -21.46
C LYS A 434 8.20 -2.26 -20.23
N ARG A 435 8.00 -1.40 -19.23
CA ARG A 435 7.41 -1.72 -17.93
C ARG A 435 6.33 -0.69 -17.55
N PRO A 436 5.25 -0.57 -18.33
CA PRO A 436 4.26 0.50 -18.14
C PRO A 436 3.54 0.44 -16.79
N CYS A 437 3.39 -0.75 -16.22
CA CYS A 437 2.74 -0.96 -14.92
C CYS A 437 3.68 -0.90 -13.72
N GLN A 438 4.96 -0.60 -13.92
CA GLN A 438 5.85 -0.25 -12.82
C GLN A 438 5.61 1.22 -12.42
N LEU A 439 5.60 1.50 -11.12
CA LEU A 439 5.55 2.87 -10.62
C LEU A 439 6.94 3.50 -10.74
N ASN A 440 7.12 4.37 -11.72
CA ASN A 440 8.32 5.19 -11.86
C ASN A 440 7.95 6.67 -11.73
N CYS A 441 8.76 7.43 -10.99
CA CYS A 441 8.50 8.83 -10.71
C CYS A 441 9.72 9.69 -11.08
N PHE A 442 9.49 10.75 -11.85
CA PHE A 442 10.49 11.70 -12.29
C PHE A 442 10.56 12.90 -11.34
N SER A 443 11.76 13.22 -10.85
CA SER A 443 12.00 14.42 -10.03
C SER A 443 12.16 15.65 -10.90
N ARG A 444 11.28 16.63 -10.73
CA ARG A 444 11.33 17.91 -11.47
C ARG A 444 12.62 18.69 -11.23
N GLN A 445 13.18 18.60 -10.03
CA GLN A 445 14.35 19.37 -9.61
C GLN A 445 15.67 18.71 -10.01
N THR A 446 15.76 17.37 -9.96
CA THR A 446 17.03 16.65 -10.17
C THR A 446 17.11 15.93 -11.50
N GLY A 447 16.00 15.77 -12.21
CA GLY A 447 15.93 14.98 -13.44
C GLY A 447 16.07 13.47 -13.23
N GLN A 448 16.14 13.01 -11.98
CA GLN A 448 16.30 11.60 -11.65
C GLN A 448 14.97 10.86 -11.76
N ILE A 449 15.04 9.61 -12.22
CA ILE A 449 13.93 8.67 -12.19
C ILE A 449 14.09 7.81 -10.95
N LEU A 450 13.07 7.84 -10.11
CA LEU A 450 12.90 6.92 -9.02
C LEU A 450 12.11 5.71 -9.54
N GLU A 451 12.72 4.53 -9.42
CA GLU A 451 12.06 3.26 -9.74
C GLU A 451 11.47 2.64 -8.48
N GLY A 452 10.14 2.50 -8.45
CA GLY A 452 9.43 1.76 -7.41
C GLY A 452 9.66 0.24 -7.56
N ALA A 453 9.69 -0.47 -6.43
CA ALA A 453 9.68 -1.93 -6.42
C ALA A 453 8.28 -2.52 -6.58
N LEU A 454 7.25 -1.80 -6.12
CA LEU A 454 5.86 -2.19 -6.32
C LEU A 454 5.30 -1.62 -7.64
N PRO A 455 4.35 -2.32 -8.27
CA PRO A 455 3.66 -1.80 -9.45
C PRO A 455 2.74 -0.63 -9.09
N VAL A 456 2.24 0.05 -10.13
CA VAL A 456 1.13 1.00 -9.93
C VAL A 456 -0.12 0.27 -9.45
N ARG A 457 -0.96 0.96 -8.69
CA ARG A 457 -2.29 0.49 -8.27
C ARG A 457 -3.10 -0.06 -9.44
N ASP A 458 -3.88 -1.10 -9.16
CA ASP A 458 -4.76 -1.71 -10.14
C ASP A 458 -5.77 -0.70 -10.73
N SER A 459 -6.09 -0.85 -12.01
CA SER A 459 -6.84 0.11 -12.84
C SER A 459 -6.10 1.41 -13.19
N THR A 460 -4.83 1.59 -12.81
CA THR A 460 -4.02 2.70 -13.38
C THR A 460 -3.82 2.48 -14.88
N GLN A 461 -3.87 3.56 -15.67
CA GLN A 461 -3.64 3.48 -17.12
C GLN A 461 -2.21 2.99 -17.42
N CYS A 462 -2.06 2.08 -18.38
CA CYS A 462 -0.75 1.61 -18.82
C CYS A 462 0.04 2.71 -19.52
N SER A 463 -0.64 3.52 -20.34
CA SER A 463 -0.06 4.67 -21.02
C SER A 463 -1.10 5.77 -21.17
N TYR A 464 -0.63 7.00 -21.37
CA TYR A 464 -1.48 8.16 -21.68
C TYR A 464 -1.88 8.21 -23.16
N GLU A 465 -1.27 7.37 -24.01
CA GLU A 465 -1.64 7.25 -25.42
C GLU A 465 -2.91 6.41 -25.58
N ASN A 466 -3.07 5.35 -24.77
CA ASN A 466 -4.26 4.52 -24.72
C ASN A 466 -4.78 4.40 -23.27
N PRO A 467 -5.74 5.24 -22.87
CA PRO A 467 -6.27 5.27 -21.50
C PRO A 467 -7.16 4.06 -21.16
N ASP A 468 -7.51 3.21 -22.13
CA ASP A 468 -8.35 2.04 -21.91
C ASP A 468 -7.53 0.83 -21.45
N HIS A 469 -6.25 0.73 -21.80
CA HIS A 469 -5.36 -0.30 -21.25
C HIS A 469 -5.09 -0.05 -19.76
N ARG A 470 -5.30 -1.06 -18.91
CA ARG A 470 -5.22 -0.93 -17.44
C ARG A 470 -4.25 -1.92 -16.83
N CYS A 471 -3.51 -1.45 -15.83
CA CYS A 471 -2.64 -2.30 -15.02
C CYS A 471 -3.47 -3.14 -14.05
N VAL A 472 -3.21 -4.45 -14.00
CA VAL A 472 -3.76 -5.39 -13.00
C VAL A 472 -2.63 -6.29 -12.53
N GLN A 473 -2.32 -6.27 -11.23
CA GLN A 473 -1.30 -7.08 -10.59
C GLN A 473 0.04 -7.05 -11.34
N SER A 474 0.55 -5.84 -11.65
CA SER A 474 1.76 -5.55 -12.44
C SER A 474 1.71 -5.82 -13.95
N VAL A 475 0.61 -6.37 -14.48
CA VAL A 475 0.45 -6.69 -15.90
C VAL A 475 -0.43 -5.64 -16.59
N CYS A 476 -0.01 -5.20 -17.77
CA CYS A 476 -0.85 -4.32 -18.60
C CYS A 476 -1.89 -5.15 -19.35
N ILE A 477 -3.16 -5.01 -18.98
CA ILE A 477 -4.28 -5.71 -19.59
C ILE A 477 -4.87 -4.83 -20.71
N PRO A 478 -4.95 -5.35 -21.95
CA PRO A 478 -5.41 -4.60 -23.11
C PRO A 478 -6.95 -4.59 -23.18
N PHE A 479 -7.59 -3.84 -22.29
CA PHE A 479 -9.02 -3.56 -22.42
C PHE A 479 -9.28 -2.59 -23.58
N ASP A 480 -10.35 -2.83 -24.31
CA ASP A 480 -10.88 -1.87 -25.27
C ASP A 480 -11.77 -0.81 -24.59
N CYS A 481 -12.27 0.18 -25.33
CA CYS A 481 -13.07 1.25 -24.74
C CYS A 481 -14.46 0.81 -24.21
N ARG A 482 -14.88 -0.44 -24.49
CA ARG A 482 -16.08 -1.08 -23.90
C ARG A 482 -15.73 -1.93 -22.67
N GLY A 483 -14.46 -2.05 -22.32
CA GLY A 483 -13.98 -2.85 -21.20
C GLY A 483 -13.82 -4.34 -21.52
N VAL A 484 -13.75 -4.71 -22.80
CA VAL A 484 -13.52 -6.09 -23.25
C VAL A 484 -12.02 -6.32 -23.40
N VAL A 485 -11.49 -7.36 -22.75
CA VAL A 485 -10.08 -7.76 -22.87
C VAL A 485 -9.81 -8.22 -24.31
N ASN A 486 -8.77 -7.68 -24.94
CA ASN A 486 -8.44 -7.90 -26.36
C ASN A 486 -9.59 -7.53 -27.32
N GLY A 487 -10.50 -6.64 -26.89
CA GLY A 487 -11.55 -6.12 -27.75
C GLY A 487 -11.01 -5.16 -28.81
N THR A 488 -11.85 -4.83 -29.79
CA THR A 488 -11.49 -3.98 -30.93
C THR A 488 -12.14 -2.60 -30.92
N ALA A 489 -12.92 -2.27 -29.87
CA ALA A 489 -13.57 -0.98 -29.77
C ALA A 489 -12.56 0.13 -29.44
N ILE A 490 -12.53 1.18 -30.25
CA ILE A 490 -11.56 2.29 -30.13
C ILE A 490 -12.30 3.60 -29.92
N ARG A 491 -11.73 4.51 -29.13
CA ARG A 491 -12.24 5.87 -28.97
C ARG A 491 -11.97 6.71 -30.20
N ASP A 492 -12.93 7.57 -30.55
CA ASP A 492 -12.71 8.59 -31.56
C ASP A 492 -11.84 9.74 -31.03
N LYS A 493 -11.53 10.71 -31.90
CA LYS A 493 -10.77 11.93 -31.55
C LYS A 493 -11.40 12.74 -30.41
N CYS A 494 -12.70 12.59 -30.17
CA CYS A 494 -13.44 13.28 -29.11
C CYS A 494 -13.34 12.54 -27.77
N GLY A 495 -12.81 11.31 -27.76
CA GLY A 495 -12.75 10.44 -26.59
C GLY A 495 -14.00 9.58 -26.39
N VAL A 496 -14.92 9.54 -27.36
CA VAL A 496 -16.14 8.72 -27.30
C VAL A 496 -15.85 7.33 -27.86
N CYS A 497 -16.20 6.29 -27.10
CA CYS A 497 -16.01 4.90 -27.54
C CYS A 497 -16.85 4.60 -28.78
N GLU A 498 -16.20 4.14 -29.86
CA GLU A 498 -16.81 3.95 -31.19
C GLU A 498 -17.59 5.16 -31.70
N GLY A 499 -17.18 6.35 -31.27
CA GLY A 499 -17.72 7.59 -31.79
C GLY A 499 -17.34 7.80 -33.25
N ASN A 500 -18.09 8.65 -33.93
CA ASN A 500 -17.86 9.03 -35.32
C ASN A 500 -17.12 10.38 -35.45
N GLY A 501 -16.68 10.97 -34.33
CA GLY A 501 -15.99 12.26 -34.29
C GLY A 501 -16.91 13.48 -34.36
N SER A 502 -18.24 13.33 -34.22
CA SER A 502 -19.21 14.44 -34.32
C SER A 502 -19.50 15.15 -33.00
N THR A 503 -19.02 14.64 -31.87
CA THR A 503 -19.26 15.18 -30.51
C THR A 503 -18.22 16.21 -30.07
N CYS A 504 -17.28 16.54 -30.94
CA CYS A 504 -16.26 17.55 -30.74
C CYS A 504 -15.99 18.32 -32.04
N PHE A 505 -15.46 19.53 -31.91
CA PHE A 505 -15.05 20.35 -33.04
C PHE A 505 -13.52 20.52 -33.05
N SER A 506 -12.96 20.67 -34.25
CA SER A 506 -11.52 20.88 -34.44
C SER A 506 -11.21 22.37 -34.51
N ILE A 507 -10.26 22.82 -33.71
CA ILE A 507 -9.76 24.20 -33.68
C ILE A 507 -8.40 24.22 -34.35
N GLN A 508 -8.19 25.21 -35.22
CA GLN A 508 -6.90 25.47 -35.86
C GLN A 508 -6.61 26.96 -35.85
N HIS A 509 -5.47 27.35 -35.28
CA HIS A 509 -4.99 28.73 -35.29
C HIS A 509 -3.58 28.81 -35.87
N ASN A 510 -3.33 29.81 -36.71
CA ASN A 510 -1.99 30.22 -37.10
C ASN A 510 -1.72 31.59 -36.47
N ILE A 511 -0.64 31.69 -35.72
CA ILE A 511 -0.28 32.88 -34.96
C ILE A 511 1.07 33.37 -35.47
N SER A 512 1.11 34.63 -35.89
CA SER A 512 2.34 35.35 -36.24
C SER A 512 2.53 36.47 -35.22
N ARG A 513 3.67 36.48 -34.53
CA ARG A 513 4.01 37.49 -33.51
C ARG A 513 5.44 37.96 -33.74
N ASN A 514 5.65 39.27 -33.67
CA ASN A 514 6.98 39.84 -33.58
C ASN A 514 7.30 40.02 -32.11
N LEU A 515 8.28 39.28 -31.61
CA LEU A 515 8.75 39.37 -30.22
C LEU A 515 10.21 39.78 -30.23
N THR A 516 10.61 40.55 -29.23
CA THR A 516 12.01 40.89 -28.97
C THR A 516 12.53 40.12 -27.76
N ILE A 517 13.85 40.04 -27.58
CA ILE A 517 14.46 39.54 -26.33
C ILE A 517 13.91 40.27 -25.10
N SER A 518 13.68 41.59 -25.19
CA SER A 518 13.19 42.41 -24.08
C SER A 518 11.75 42.07 -23.66
N ASP A 519 10.97 41.40 -24.52
CA ASP A 519 9.63 40.94 -24.17
C ASP A 519 9.64 39.77 -23.17
N GLY A 520 10.78 39.09 -23.01
CA GLY A 520 10.91 37.92 -22.16
C GLY A 520 10.00 36.77 -22.61
N ASN A 521 9.59 35.92 -21.66
CA ASN A 521 8.65 34.83 -21.93
C ASN A 521 7.21 35.37 -22.02
N ARG A 522 6.70 35.66 -23.22
CA ARG A 522 5.31 36.15 -23.42
C ARG A 522 4.33 35.00 -23.64
N ILE A 523 3.10 35.15 -23.14
CA ILE A 523 1.98 34.26 -23.50
C ILE A 523 1.62 34.51 -24.97
N VAL A 524 1.68 33.45 -25.79
CA VAL A 524 1.30 33.50 -27.21
C VAL A 524 -0.06 32.85 -27.44
N TYR A 525 -0.45 31.87 -26.62
CA TYR A 525 -1.73 31.19 -26.75
C TYR A 525 -2.21 30.61 -25.41
N LEU A 526 -3.53 30.62 -25.19
CA LEU A 526 -4.19 29.97 -24.06
C LEU A 526 -4.83 28.67 -24.53
N LEU A 527 -4.52 27.58 -23.83
CA LEU A 527 -5.05 26.24 -24.07
C LEU A 527 -6.18 25.97 -23.05
N PRO A 528 -7.41 25.73 -23.52
CA PRO A 528 -8.52 25.45 -22.64
C PRO A 528 -8.41 24.06 -22.00
N ASN A 529 -9.02 23.93 -20.82
CA ASN A 529 -9.28 22.63 -20.18
C ASN A 529 -10.02 21.68 -21.13
N MET A 530 -9.83 20.37 -20.96
CA MET A 530 -10.43 19.28 -21.74
C MET A 530 -10.01 19.21 -23.21
N ALA A 531 -9.05 20.02 -23.65
CA ALA A 531 -8.49 19.93 -25.00
C ALA A 531 -7.84 18.56 -25.25
N ARG A 532 -8.07 18.00 -26.44
CA ARG A 532 -7.51 16.72 -26.92
C ARG A 532 -6.78 16.90 -28.25
N GLU A 533 -5.94 15.93 -28.60
CA GLU A 533 -5.21 15.89 -29.88
C GLU A 533 -4.43 17.20 -30.17
N LEU A 534 -3.83 17.78 -29.13
CA LEU A 534 -3.07 19.01 -29.23
C LEU A 534 -1.81 18.80 -30.06
N LYS A 535 -1.59 19.69 -31.03
CA LYS A 535 -0.35 19.82 -31.79
C LYS A 535 -0.03 21.30 -31.95
N VAL A 536 1.15 21.68 -31.50
CA VAL A 536 1.74 23.02 -31.61
C VAL A 536 3.00 22.86 -32.42
N ARG A 537 3.13 23.58 -33.52
CA ARG A 537 4.32 23.53 -34.38
C ARG A 537 4.81 24.94 -34.68
N LYS A 538 6.06 25.22 -34.30
CA LYS A 538 6.79 26.42 -34.68
C LYS A 538 7.31 26.24 -36.11
N LYS A 539 6.91 27.13 -37.02
CA LYS A 539 7.32 27.08 -38.43
C LYS A 539 8.61 27.85 -38.68
N THR A 540 8.72 29.03 -38.07
CA THR A 540 9.82 29.98 -38.25
C THR A 540 10.15 30.63 -36.91
N GLY A 541 11.33 31.25 -36.84
CA GLY A 541 11.80 31.96 -35.67
C GLY A 541 12.70 31.14 -34.73
N THR A 542 13.62 31.85 -34.12
CA THR A 542 14.61 31.39 -33.13
C THR A 542 14.01 31.13 -31.75
N HIS A 543 12.73 31.45 -31.56
CA HIS A 543 12.03 31.36 -30.28
C HIS A 543 11.98 29.95 -29.69
N LYS A 544 12.06 29.85 -28.37
CA LYS A 544 11.81 28.63 -27.59
C LYS A 544 10.41 28.67 -27.01
N MET A 545 9.65 27.58 -27.18
CA MET A 545 8.30 27.44 -26.66
C MET A 545 8.31 26.77 -25.28
N SER A 546 7.55 27.33 -24.35
CA SER A 546 7.40 26.88 -22.98
C SER A 546 5.94 26.55 -22.68
N LEU A 547 5.71 25.58 -21.79
CA LEU A 547 4.38 25.24 -21.29
C LEU A 547 4.22 25.77 -19.86
N PHE A 548 3.16 26.55 -19.64
CA PHE A 548 2.92 27.27 -18.41
C PHE A 548 1.56 26.89 -17.81
N ASP A 549 1.55 26.57 -16.54
CA ASP A 549 0.34 26.31 -15.76
C ASP A 549 -0.24 27.65 -15.30
N MET A 550 -1.48 27.94 -15.73
CA MET A 550 -2.16 29.18 -15.42
C MET A 550 -2.76 29.21 -14.01
N GLU A 551 -2.99 28.05 -13.40
CA GLU A 551 -3.58 27.95 -12.07
C GLU A 551 -2.52 28.11 -10.99
N ASN A 552 -1.43 27.34 -11.10
CA ASN A 552 -0.31 27.42 -10.15
C ASN A 552 0.71 28.51 -10.51
N MET A 553 0.51 29.20 -11.63
CA MET A 553 1.39 30.30 -12.11
C MET A 553 2.86 29.88 -12.23
N GLU A 554 3.11 28.65 -12.69
CA GLU A 554 4.45 28.09 -12.81
C GLU A 554 4.74 27.49 -14.20
N PHE A 555 6.02 27.38 -14.53
CA PHE A 555 6.44 26.68 -15.75
C PHE A 555 6.44 25.18 -15.50
N LEU A 556 5.64 24.45 -16.28
CA LEU A 556 5.72 22.99 -16.34
C LEU A 556 6.97 22.57 -17.10
N VAL A 557 7.20 23.21 -18.25
CA VAL A 557 8.40 23.03 -19.07
C VAL A 557 8.86 24.38 -19.60
N ARG A 558 10.16 24.67 -19.42
CA ARG A 558 10.81 25.82 -20.05
C ARG A 558 11.43 25.39 -21.37
N GLY A 559 11.16 26.15 -22.43
CA GLY A 559 11.70 25.88 -23.76
C GLY A 559 13.23 25.87 -23.79
N GLU A 560 13.90 26.63 -22.92
CA GLU A 560 15.37 26.62 -22.84
C GLU A 560 15.94 25.30 -22.31
N THR A 561 15.13 24.53 -21.56
CA THR A 561 15.54 23.22 -21.02
C THR A 561 15.30 22.06 -21.99
N VAL A 562 14.67 22.31 -23.13
CA VAL A 562 14.44 21.29 -24.16
C VAL A 562 15.68 21.21 -25.05
N PRO A 563 16.41 20.08 -25.06
CA PRO A 563 17.61 19.96 -25.88
C PRO A 563 17.27 20.01 -27.37
N PHE A 564 18.20 20.51 -28.17
CA PHE A 564 18.01 20.62 -29.61
C PHE A 564 17.91 19.24 -30.26
N ASN A 565 16.91 19.03 -31.13
CA ASN A 565 16.63 17.75 -31.80
C ASN A 565 16.36 16.55 -30.87
N GLU A 566 16.22 16.75 -29.56
CA GLU A 566 15.81 15.69 -28.65
C GLU A 566 14.32 15.78 -28.34
N THR A 567 13.73 14.62 -28.05
CA THR A 567 12.33 14.52 -27.65
C THR A 567 12.26 14.23 -26.17
N ILE A 568 11.59 15.10 -25.42
CA ILE A 568 11.30 14.84 -24.01
C ILE A 568 9.79 14.56 -23.85
N ARG A 569 9.47 13.58 -23.00
CA ARG A 569 8.09 13.25 -22.62
C ARG A 569 7.88 13.56 -21.15
N ARG A 570 6.79 14.24 -20.81
CA ARG A 570 6.43 14.55 -19.43
C ARG A 570 4.93 14.46 -19.24
N VAL A 571 4.51 13.90 -18.11
CA VAL A 571 3.11 13.84 -17.73
C VAL A 571 2.78 15.06 -16.88
N TYR A 572 1.73 15.78 -17.27
CA TYR A 572 1.16 16.89 -16.52
C TYR A 572 -0.36 16.87 -16.69
N LEU A 573 -1.10 17.14 -15.60
CA LEU A 573 -2.56 17.35 -15.66
C LEU A 573 -3.29 16.21 -16.39
N GLY A 574 -2.93 14.97 -16.08
CA GLY A 574 -3.53 13.76 -16.67
C GLY A 574 -3.16 13.46 -18.13
N ALA A 575 -2.18 14.16 -18.71
CA ALA A 575 -1.77 13.95 -20.09
C ALA A 575 -0.26 13.87 -20.27
N GLU A 576 0.22 12.95 -21.11
CA GLU A 576 1.63 12.93 -21.54
C GLU A 576 1.84 13.93 -22.68
N PHE A 577 2.70 14.91 -22.43
CA PHE A 577 3.17 15.88 -23.41
C PHE A 577 4.50 15.43 -23.99
N THR A 578 4.58 15.47 -25.32
CA THR A 578 5.81 15.30 -26.08
C THR A 578 6.31 16.68 -26.50
N PHE A 579 7.55 17.01 -26.13
CA PHE A 579 8.20 18.26 -26.49
C PHE A 579 9.44 18.00 -27.35
N ARG A 580 9.59 18.82 -28.38
CA ARG A 580 10.80 19.07 -29.16
C ARG A 580 10.98 20.58 -29.27
N ASP A 581 12.12 21.02 -29.80
CA ASP A 581 12.45 22.44 -29.96
C ASP A 581 11.48 23.22 -30.87
N ASP A 582 10.79 22.54 -31.78
CA ASP A 582 9.82 23.09 -32.73
C ASP A 582 8.38 22.57 -32.54
N TYR A 583 8.14 21.65 -31.60
CA TYR A 583 6.90 20.90 -31.54
C TYR A 583 6.46 20.56 -30.10
N ILE A 584 5.18 20.77 -29.79
CA ILE A 584 4.54 20.31 -28.55
C ILE A 584 3.28 19.53 -28.94
N SER A 585 3.08 18.35 -28.36
CA SER A 585 1.84 17.61 -28.59
C SER A 585 1.40 16.76 -27.41
N THR A 586 0.11 16.49 -27.34
CA THR A 586 -0.46 15.51 -26.43
C THR A 586 -1.77 14.95 -26.98
N LYS A 587 -2.10 13.71 -26.61
CA LYS A 587 -3.39 13.09 -26.89
C LYS A 587 -4.51 13.67 -26.02
N GLY A 588 -4.19 14.00 -24.76
CA GLY A 588 -5.16 14.52 -23.80
C GLY A 588 -6.20 13.46 -23.36
N PRO A 589 -7.24 13.90 -22.63
CA PRO A 589 -7.61 15.30 -22.39
C PRO A 589 -6.66 15.97 -21.39
N ILE A 590 -6.48 17.28 -21.54
CA ILE A 590 -5.71 18.10 -20.60
C ILE A 590 -6.65 18.52 -19.46
N HIS A 591 -6.36 18.12 -18.22
CA HIS A 591 -7.18 18.45 -17.04
C HIS A 591 -6.69 19.72 -16.33
N GLY A 592 -6.65 20.83 -17.05
CA GLY A 592 -6.31 22.14 -16.50
C GLY A 592 -6.10 23.21 -17.57
N ASN A 593 -5.98 24.46 -17.14
CA ASN A 593 -5.79 25.60 -18.04
C ASN A 593 -4.30 25.88 -18.23
N LEU A 594 -3.85 25.81 -19.48
CA LEU A 594 -2.44 25.97 -19.83
C LEU A 594 -2.22 27.18 -20.73
N ALA A 595 -1.00 27.67 -20.77
CA ALA A 595 -0.56 28.67 -21.72
C ALA A 595 0.70 28.21 -22.44
N ILE A 596 0.76 28.48 -23.75
CA ILE A 596 1.99 28.41 -24.51
C ILE A 596 2.65 29.77 -24.39
N ARG A 597 3.90 29.77 -23.92
CA ARG A 597 4.75 30.95 -23.86
C ARG A 597 5.90 30.83 -24.85
N ALA A 598 6.39 31.94 -25.37
CA ALA A 598 7.54 31.97 -26.25
C ALA A 598 8.54 33.02 -25.79
N HIS A 599 9.83 32.71 -25.96
CA HIS A 599 10.95 33.60 -25.67
C HIS A 599 11.97 33.53 -26.81
N GLN A 600 12.43 34.69 -27.30
CA GLN A 600 13.45 34.78 -28.34
C GLN A 600 14.82 34.46 -27.76
N THR A 601 15.63 33.65 -28.45
CA THR A 601 17.00 33.32 -28.00
C THR A 601 18.09 34.02 -28.77
N ASP A 602 17.76 34.70 -29.87
CA ASP A 602 18.73 35.41 -30.70
C ASP A 602 19.16 36.75 -30.08
N SER A 603 20.43 36.81 -29.66
CA SER A 603 21.08 37.92 -28.97
C SER A 603 21.29 39.17 -29.82
N ASP A 604 21.09 39.10 -31.14
CA ASP A 604 21.38 40.21 -32.05
C ASP A 604 20.38 41.39 -31.91
N GLY A 605 19.38 41.27 -31.03
CA GLY A 605 18.45 42.34 -30.67
C GLY A 605 17.44 42.71 -31.76
N ASN A 606 17.50 42.01 -32.90
CA ASN A 606 16.57 42.19 -34.01
C ASN A 606 15.22 41.54 -33.72
N ILE A 607 14.16 42.17 -34.21
CA ILE A 607 12.80 41.61 -34.19
C ILE A 607 12.80 40.32 -35.01
N ASP A 608 12.47 39.20 -34.40
CA ASP A 608 12.30 37.92 -35.08
C ASP A 608 10.81 37.56 -35.16
N GLY A 609 10.40 37.05 -36.31
CA GLY A 609 9.01 36.64 -36.57
C GLY A 609 8.77 35.24 -36.04
N LEU A 610 7.85 35.11 -35.08
CA LEU A 610 7.39 33.84 -34.57
C LEU A 610 6.12 33.41 -35.30
N ASP A 611 6.21 32.36 -36.12
CA ASP A 611 5.03 31.70 -36.70
C ASP A 611 4.75 30.34 -36.03
N ILE A 612 3.57 30.20 -35.44
CA ILE A 612 3.12 28.97 -34.78
C ILE A 612 1.79 28.51 -35.38
N SER A 613 1.69 27.21 -35.66
CA SER A 613 0.43 26.52 -35.98
C SER A 613 -0.01 25.70 -34.78
N ILE A 614 -1.27 25.87 -34.36
CA ILE A 614 -1.87 25.18 -33.22
C ILE A 614 -3.13 24.47 -33.68
N THR A 615 -3.27 23.19 -33.37
CA THR A 615 -4.48 22.40 -33.62
C THR A 615 -4.84 21.56 -32.40
N TYR A 616 -6.13 21.45 -32.09
CA TYR A 616 -6.66 20.56 -31.05
C TYR A 616 -8.16 20.35 -31.27
N VAL A 617 -8.79 19.50 -30.47
CA VAL A 617 -10.24 19.30 -30.47
C VAL A 617 -10.86 19.57 -29.10
N LEU A 618 -12.09 20.08 -29.10
CA LEU A 618 -12.89 20.33 -27.90
C LEU A 618 -14.26 19.68 -28.00
N SER A 619 -14.68 19.05 -26.90
CA SER A 619 -16.02 18.50 -26.76
C SER A 619 -17.08 19.59 -26.84
N VAL A 620 -18.21 19.31 -27.49
CA VAL A 620 -19.34 20.24 -27.63
C VAL A 620 -19.94 20.62 -26.26
N ASN A 621 -19.80 19.75 -25.25
CA ASN A 621 -20.31 19.98 -23.89
C ASN A 621 -19.28 20.63 -22.94
N GLY A 622 -18.09 20.99 -23.42
CA GLY A 622 -17.01 21.58 -22.62
C GLY A 622 -16.55 22.95 -23.11
N ALA A 623 -17.42 23.68 -23.83
CA ALA A 623 -17.16 25.03 -24.32
C ALA A 623 -17.61 26.09 -23.30
#